data_AF-A0A672M8H6-F1
#
_entry.id   AF-A0A672M8H6-F1
#
_cell.length_a   1.000
_cell.length_b   1.000
_cell.length_c   1.000
_cell.angle_alpha   90.00
_cell.angle_beta   90.00
_cell.angle_gamma   90.00
#
_symmetry.space_group_name_H-M   'P 1'
#
loop_
_entity.id
_entity.type
_entity.pdbx_description
1 polymer ?
#
loop_
_entity_poly.entity_id
_entity_poly.type
_entity_poly.pdbx_seq_one_letter_code
_entity_poly.pdbx_strand_id
1 'polypeptide(L)'
;MDMKKRIHLELRNRTPSDVRELVLDNCRSNEGKIEGLTAEFVNLEFLSLINVGLLSVSNLPKLGKLKKLELSDNRISGGLDVLAEKLPNLTHLNLSGNKLKDISTLEPLVCTDFLSYKFLCSLGL
;
A
#
# COMPACT_ATOMS: atom_id res chain seq x y z
N MET A 1 -17.27 -6.67 2.54
CA MET A 1 -17.66 -5.29 2.14
C MET A 1 -16.66 -4.79 1.11
N ASP A 2 -17.11 -4.14 0.04
CA ASP A 2 -16.23 -3.66 -1.04
C ASP A 2 -15.37 -2.46 -0.60
N MET A 3 -14.17 -2.33 -1.17
CA MET A 3 -13.19 -1.30 -0.81
C MET A 3 -13.74 0.14 -0.91
N LYS A 4 -14.46 0.47 -2.00
CA LYS A 4 -15.06 1.81 -2.19
C LYS A 4 -16.04 2.17 -1.07
N LYS A 5 -16.85 1.20 -0.64
CA LYS A 5 -17.79 1.37 0.48
C LYS A 5 -17.05 1.58 1.79
N ARG A 6 -15.97 0.82 2.02
CA ARG A 6 -15.12 1.00 3.20
C ARG A 6 -14.51 2.40 3.26
N ILE A 7 -13.95 2.88 2.15
CA ILE A 7 -13.39 4.25 2.07
C ILE A 7 -14.44 5.28 2.44
N HIS A 8 -15.65 5.19 1.87
CA HIS A 8 -16.73 6.13 2.19
C HIS A 8 -17.06 6.15 3.70
N LEU A 9 -17.08 4.99 4.37
CA LEU A 9 -17.29 4.90 5.81
C LEU A 9 -16.14 5.51 6.64
N GLU A 10 -14.89 5.30 6.21
CA GLU A 10 -13.72 5.84 6.91
C GLU A 10 -13.58 7.36 6.77
N LEU A 11 -14.10 7.94 5.68
CA LEU A 11 -14.08 9.39 5.50
C LEU A 11 -14.92 10.11 6.56
N ARG A 12 -16.03 9.55 7.06
CA ARG A 12 -16.89 10.14 8.10
C ARG A 12 -17.21 11.63 7.86
N ASN A 13 -17.63 11.96 6.63
CA ASN A 13 -17.91 13.32 6.14
C ASN A 13 -16.70 14.25 6.00
N ARG A 14 -15.47 13.75 6.16
CA ARG A 14 -14.25 14.49 5.83
C ARG A 14 -13.98 14.40 4.34
N THR A 15 -13.26 15.38 3.82
CA THR A 15 -12.73 15.31 2.47
C THR A 15 -11.49 14.39 2.44
N PRO A 16 -11.16 13.72 1.31
CA PRO A 16 -9.95 12.90 1.20
C PRO A 16 -8.67 13.65 1.59
N SER A 17 -8.61 14.96 1.35
CA SER A 17 -7.46 15.80 1.71
C SER A 17 -7.28 15.99 3.22
N ASP A 18 -8.31 15.79 4.04
CA ASP A 18 -8.21 15.93 5.51
C ASP A 18 -7.73 14.64 6.19
N VAL A 19 -7.64 13.54 5.44
CA VAL A 19 -7.31 12.22 5.97
C VAL A 19 -5.80 12.02 6.02
N ARG A 20 -5.28 11.72 7.20
CA ARG A 20 -3.88 11.34 7.43
C ARG A 20 -3.67 9.83 7.57
N GLU A 21 -4.70 9.12 8.02
CA GLU A 21 -4.65 7.68 8.26
C GLU A 21 -5.89 7.02 7.69
N LEU A 22 -5.70 5.93 6.97
CA LEU A 22 -6.78 5.19 6.34
C LEU A 22 -6.57 3.69 6.52
N VAL A 23 -7.50 3.04 7.20
CA VAL A 23 -7.47 1.59 7.48
C VAL A 23 -8.58 0.90 6.70
N LEU A 24 -8.19 0.09 5.72
CA LEU A 24 -9.10 -0.59 4.80
C LEU A 24 -9.06 -2.11 4.97
N ASP A 25 -8.51 -2.59 6.08
CA ASP A 25 -8.30 -4.02 6.34
C ASP A 25 -9.59 -4.83 6.24
N ASN A 26 -9.46 -6.08 5.78
CA ASN A 26 -10.56 -7.05 5.66
C ASN A 26 -11.72 -6.58 4.74
N CYS A 27 -11.52 -5.54 3.94
CA CYS A 27 -12.42 -5.24 2.82
C CYS A 27 -12.12 -6.13 1.61
N ARG A 28 -12.98 -6.10 0.60
CA ARG A 28 -12.81 -6.87 -0.63
C ARG A 28 -12.32 -5.98 -1.75
N SER A 29 -11.17 -6.32 -2.32
CA SER A 29 -10.74 -5.81 -3.63
C SER A 29 -11.49 -6.51 -4.77
N ASN A 30 -11.77 -5.78 -5.84
CA ASN A 30 -12.28 -6.35 -7.07
C ASN A 30 -11.09 -6.73 -7.95
N GLU A 31 -11.08 -7.98 -8.45
CA GLU A 31 -9.99 -8.52 -9.28
C GLU A 31 -8.58 -8.41 -8.65
N GLY A 32 -8.49 -8.29 -7.32
CA GLY A 32 -7.21 -8.08 -6.64
C GLY A 32 -6.57 -6.72 -6.89
N LYS A 33 -7.36 -5.70 -7.26
CA LYS A 33 -6.91 -4.33 -7.52
C LYS A 33 -7.40 -3.35 -6.47
N ILE A 34 -6.62 -2.29 -6.27
CA ILE A 34 -6.98 -1.15 -5.43
C ILE A 34 -8.05 -0.31 -6.17
N GLU A 35 -9.09 0.10 -5.44
CA GLU A 35 -10.17 0.90 -5.97
C GLU A 35 -10.62 1.99 -4.98
N GLY A 36 -11.00 3.16 -5.49
CA GLY A 36 -11.54 4.26 -4.70
C GLY A 36 -10.49 5.14 -4.01
N LEU A 37 -9.22 4.74 -4.00
CA LEU A 37 -8.11 5.64 -3.69
C LEU A 37 -7.82 6.54 -4.89
N THR A 38 -7.65 7.83 -4.64
CA THR A 38 -7.35 8.86 -5.66
C THR A 38 -6.15 9.70 -5.23
N ALA A 39 -5.68 10.60 -6.09
CA ALA A 39 -4.61 11.54 -5.74
C ALA A 39 -5.07 12.64 -4.75
N GLU A 40 -6.36 12.70 -4.41
CA GLU A 40 -6.93 13.70 -3.48
C GLU A 40 -6.55 13.43 -2.01
N PHE A 41 -6.07 12.23 -1.69
CA PHE A 41 -5.52 11.85 -0.39
C PHE A 41 -4.13 12.47 -0.16
N VAL A 42 -4.00 13.78 -0.41
CA VAL A 42 -2.73 14.53 -0.45
C VAL A 42 -2.01 14.59 0.90
N ASN A 43 -2.74 14.38 2.00
CA ASN A 43 -2.20 14.39 3.35
C ASN A 43 -2.09 13.00 4.00
N LEU A 44 -2.33 11.93 3.24
CA LEU A 44 -2.28 10.57 3.77
C LEU A 44 -0.84 10.18 4.12
N GLU A 45 -0.61 9.81 5.37
CA GLU A 45 0.67 9.39 5.93
C GLU A 45 0.72 7.89 6.24
N PHE A 46 -0.44 7.29 6.56
CA PHE A 46 -0.58 5.87 6.86
C PHE A 46 -1.73 5.23 6.08
N LEU A 47 -1.45 4.12 5.41
CA LEU A 47 -2.43 3.31 4.68
C LEU A 47 -2.30 1.83 5.06
N SER A 48 -3.40 1.24 5.51
CA SER A 48 -3.48 -0.19 5.82
C SER A 48 -4.45 -0.89 4.88
N LEU A 49 -3.97 -1.95 4.22
CA LEU A 49 -4.67 -2.78 3.25
C LEU A 49 -4.42 -4.26 3.59
N ILE A 50 -4.61 -4.64 4.85
CA ILE A 50 -4.35 -6.01 5.31
C ILE A 50 -5.50 -6.94 4.91
N ASN A 51 -5.16 -8.12 4.39
CA ASN A 51 -6.12 -9.16 4.04
C ASN A 51 -7.29 -8.66 3.17
N VAL A 52 -6.98 -7.91 2.11
CA VAL A 52 -7.97 -7.39 1.16
C VAL A 52 -8.01 -8.14 -0.17
N GLY A 53 -7.15 -9.15 -0.32
CA GLY A 53 -7.07 -10.02 -1.50
C GLY A 53 -6.35 -9.41 -2.70
N LEU A 54 -5.45 -8.43 -2.49
CA LEU A 54 -4.72 -7.78 -3.57
C LEU A 54 -3.79 -8.77 -4.30
N LEU A 55 -3.77 -8.66 -5.63
CA LEU A 55 -2.82 -9.34 -6.51
C LEU A 55 -1.72 -8.38 -7.00
N SER A 56 -2.00 -7.08 -7.02
CA SER A 56 -1.10 -6.04 -7.49
C SER A 56 -1.37 -4.70 -6.79
N VAL A 57 -0.34 -3.86 -6.76
CA VAL A 57 -0.37 -2.48 -6.27
C VAL A 57 -0.31 -1.43 -7.39
N SER A 58 -0.42 -1.86 -8.65
CA SER A 58 -0.30 -0.99 -9.85
C SER A 58 -1.28 0.19 -9.88
N ASN A 59 -2.44 0.06 -9.23
CA ASN A 59 -3.49 1.07 -9.22
C ASN A 59 -3.33 2.09 -8.08
N LEU A 60 -2.21 2.09 -7.34
CA LEU A 60 -1.95 3.13 -6.35
C LEU A 60 -1.84 4.50 -7.03
N PRO A 61 -2.60 5.51 -6.56
CA PRO A 61 -2.35 6.89 -6.95
C PRO A 61 -1.01 7.36 -6.38
N LYS A 62 -0.50 8.49 -6.88
CA LYS A 62 0.66 9.13 -6.27
C LYS A 62 0.27 9.68 -4.90
N LEU A 63 0.88 9.16 -3.83
CA LEU A 63 0.62 9.56 -2.45
C LEU A 63 1.91 10.15 -1.86
N GLY A 64 2.11 11.43 -2.16
CA GLY A 64 3.37 12.11 -1.88
C GLY A 64 3.75 12.21 -0.40
N LYS A 65 2.80 12.08 0.54
CA LYS A 65 3.09 12.16 1.99
C LYS A 65 3.04 10.81 2.69
N LEU A 66 2.79 9.72 1.97
CA LEU A 66 2.64 8.41 2.58
C LEU A 66 3.99 7.94 3.14
N LYS A 67 4.02 7.63 4.43
CA LYS A 67 5.21 7.18 5.15
C LYS A 67 5.16 5.70 5.49
N LYS A 68 3.95 5.17 5.71
CA LYS A 68 3.75 3.78 6.13
C LYS A 68 2.64 3.09 5.34
N LEU A 69 2.95 1.91 4.81
CA LEU A 69 2.04 1.09 4.01
C LEU A 69 2.06 -0.37 4.53
N GLU A 70 0.89 -0.86 4.94
CA GLU A 70 0.69 -2.25 5.38
C GLU A 70 -0.06 -3.02 4.28
N LEU A 71 0.58 -4.05 3.72
CA LEU A 71 0.02 -4.91 2.66
C LEU A 71 0.04 -6.40 3.06
N SER A 72 0.10 -6.69 4.36
CA SER A 72 0.20 -8.08 4.83
C SER A 72 -1.03 -8.91 4.47
N ASP A 73 -0.84 -10.22 4.38
CA ASP A 73 -1.89 -11.21 4.09
C ASP A 73 -2.65 -10.97 2.78
N ASN A 74 -1.92 -10.48 1.76
CA ASN A 74 -2.44 -10.37 0.40
C ASN A 74 -1.87 -11.48 -0.49
N ARG A 75 -2.01 -11.34 -1.81
CA ARG A 75 -1.55 -12.33 -2.81
C ARG A 75 -0.66 -11.68 -3.86
N ILE A 76 0.01 -10.59 -3.49
CA ILE A 76 0.92 -9.85 -4.36
C ILE A 76 2.11 -10.74 -4.69
N SER A 77 2.50 -10.79 -5.96
CA SER A 77 3.60 -11.63 -6.43
C SER A 77 4.69 -10.86 -7.19
N GLY A 78 4.56 -9.54 -7.35
CA GLY A 78 5.52 -8.70 -8.07
C GLY A 78 4.96 -7.32 -8.39
N GLY A 79 5.60 -6.60 -9.32
CA GLY A 79 5.18 -5.26 -9.74
C GLY A 79 5.28 -4.23 -8.62
N LEU A 80 6.39 -4.26 -7.87
CA LEU A 80 6.63 -3.37 -6.73
C LEU A 80 7.39 -2.09 -7.12
N ASP A 81 7.90 -2.02 -8.34
CA ASP A 81 8.57 -0.86 -8.95
C ASP A 81 7.70 0.41 -8.91
N VAL A 82 6.40 0.26 -9.11
CA VAL A 82 5.40 1.33 -8.96
C VAL A 82 5.43 2.00 -7.58
N LEU A 83 5.81 1.29 -6.52
CA LEU A 83 5.86 1.87 -5.17
C LEU A 83 6.91 2.98 -5.09
N ALA A 84 8.06 2.80 -5.73
CA ALA A 84 9.11 3.81 -5.77
C ALA A 84 8.67 5.09 -6.51
N GLU A 85 7.89 4.94 -7.58
CA GLU A 85 7.37 6.08 -8.36
C GLU A 85 6.24 6.82 -7.63
N LYS A 86 5.30 6.06 -7.05
CA LYS A 86 4.05 6.62 -6.49
C LYS A 86 4.19 7.09 -5.05
N LEU A 87 5.12 6.52 -4.27
CA LEU A 87 5.23 6.72 -2.82
C LEU A 87 6.63 7.25 -2.44
N PRO A 88 7.07 8.41 -2.97
CA PRO A 88 8.47 8.85 -2.87
C PRO A 88 8.98 9.08 -1.43
N ASN A 89 8.10 9.14 -0.43
CA ASN A 89 8.43 9.38 0.97
C ASN A 89 8.14 8.16 1.88
N LEU A 90 7.92 6.97 1.30
CA LEU A 90 7.64 5.76 2.07
C LEU A 90 8.87 5.35 2.88
N THR A 91 8.67 5.08 4.16
CA THR A 91 9.73 4.69 5.11
C THR A 91 9.46 3.36 5.82
N HIS A 92 8.22 2.85 5.70
CA HIS A 92 7.79 1.59 6.27
C HIS A 92 6.85 0.86 5.31
N LEU A 93 7.16 -0.40 5.02
CA LEU A 93 6.41 -1.26 4.09
C LEU A 93 6.40 -2.67 4.68
N ASN A 94 5.20 -3.22 4.82
CA ASN A 94 5.02 -4.60 5.23
C ASN A 94 4.39 -5.41 4.10
N LEU A 95 5.09 -6.44 3.65
CA LEU A 95 4.67 -7.36 2.59
C LEU A 95 4.53 -8.81 3.10
N SER A 96 4.52 -9.04 4.41
CA SER A 96 4.39 -10.39 4.97
C SER A 96 3.12 -11.10 4.50
N GLY A 97 3.15 -12.43 4.40
CA GLY A 97 1.97 -13.20 3.96
C GLY A 97 1.56 -12.98 2.50
N ASN A 98 2.42 -12.40 1.65
CA ASN A 98 2.23 -12.32 0.20
C ASN A 98 2.87 -13.51 -0.55
N LYS A 99 2.75 -13.53 -1.89
CA LYS A 99 3.27 -14.59 -2.76
C LYS A 99 4.58 -14.18 -3.45
N LEU A 100 5.47 -13.50 -2.72
CA LEU A 100 6.78 -13.12 -3.19
C LEU A 100 7.69 -14.36 -3.17
N LYS A 101 7.97 -14.94 -4.34
CA LYS A 101 8.70 -16.20 -4.45
C LYS A 101 10.22 -16.02 -4.38
N ASP A 102 10.72 -14.90 -4.89
CA ASP A 102 12.15 -14.65 -5.06
C ASP A 102 12.52 -13.27 -4.53
N ILE A 103 13.70 -13.16 -3.92
CA ILE A 103 14.24 -11.89 -3.42
C ILE A 103 14.40 -10.83 -4.53
N SER A 104 14.56 -11.27 -5.78
CA SER A 104 14.60 -10.41 -6.96
C SER A 104 13.33 -9.59 -7.15
N THR A 105 12.18 -10.07 -6.65
CA THR A 105 10.92 -9.30 -6.67
C THR A 105 10.99 -8.02 -5.81
N LEU A 106 11.92 -7.95 -4.86
CA LEU A 106 12.16 -6.80 -3.99
C LEU A 106 13.26 -5.87 -4.52
N GLU A 107 14.05 -6.27 -5.51
CA GLU A 107 15.13 -5.45 -6.10
C GLU A 107 14.69 -4.04 -6.51
N PRO A 108 13.50 -3.81 -7.12
CA PRO A 108 13.05 -2.46 -7.47
C PRO A 108 12.95 -1.52 -6.26
N LEU A 109 12.72 -2.06 -5.07
CA LEU A 109 12.66 -1.32 -3.83
C LEU A 109 14.06 -1.08 -3.24
N VAL A 110 15.03 -1.99 -3.48
CA VAL A 110 16.40 -1.90 -2.95
C VAL A 110 17.26 -0.95 -3.78
N CYS A 111 17.09 -0.95 -5.11
CA CYS A 111 17.84 -0.11 -6.04
C CYS A 111 17.39 1.35 -6.06
N THR A 112 16.23 1.63 -5.48
CA THR A 112 15.79 2.99 -5.19
C THR A 112 16.17 3.26 -3.73
N ASP A 113 16.66 4.45 -3.37
CA ASP A 113 17.01 4.80 -1.96
C ASP A 113 15.85 4.59 -0.95
N PHE A 114 14.70 4.15 -1.45
CA PHE A 114 13.49 3.66 -0.80
C PHE A 114 13.72 2.61 0.29
N LEU A 115 14.67 1.67 0.16
CA LEU A 115 15.01 0.70 1.20
C LEU A 115 16.41 0.96 1.81
N SER A 116 16.68 2.16 2.30
CA SER A 116 17.90 2.40 3.11
C SER A 116 17.86 1.60 4.43
N TYR A 117 18.36 0.36 4.48
CA TYR A 117 18.59 -0.50 5.66
C TYR A 117 17.44 -0.73 6.68
N LYS A 118 16.34 0.03 6.65
CA LYS A 118 15.32 0.13 7.72
C LYS A 118 14.17 -0.87 7.55
N PHE A 119 14.01 -1.40 6.35
CA PHE A 119 12.90 -2.29 5.98
C PHE A 119 13.25 -3.78 6.06
N LEU A 120 14.54 -4.13 6.07
CA LEU A 120 14.97 -5.53 6.11
C LEU A 120 14.61 -6.21 7.45
N CYS A 121 14.49 -5.46 8.55
CA CYS A 121 14.11 -6.01 9.86
C CYS A 121 12.65 -6.46 9.97
N SER A 122 11.73 -5.95 9.14
CA SER A 122 10.29 -6.30 9.22
C SER A 122 9.86 -7.42 8.28
N LEU A 123 10.75 -7.88 7.38
CA LEU A 123 10.41 -8.90 6.40
C LEU A 123 10.62 -10.35 6.89
N GLY A 124 11.26 -10.56 8.04
CA GLY A 124 11.42 -11.91 8.62
C GLY A 124 12.06 -12.92 7.66
N LEU A 125 12.93 -12.44 6.77
CA LEU A 125 13.81 -13.26 5.94
C LEU A 125 15.15 -13.46 6.65
#